data_AF-A0A8G1H989-F1
#
_entry.id   AF-A0A8G1H989-F1
#
_cell.length_a   1.000
_cell.length_b   1.000
_cell.length_c   1.000
_cell.angle_alpha   90.00
_cell.angle_beta   90.00
_cell.angle_gamma   90.00
#
_symmetry.space_group_name_H-M   'P 1'
#
loop_
_entity.id
_entity.type
_entity.pdbx_description
1 polymer ?
#
loop_
_entity_poly.entity_id
_entity_poly.type
_entity_poly.pdbx_seq_one_letter_code
_entity_poly.pdbx_strand_id
1 'polypeptide(L)'
;MSPRVQRSIRLNYDGWDWDKIEDVVEQNAELVQNTAQCIIGKAFDALDNYYDNDDWGRLWYKHEPFPLRMNYGEGYNHFLEDETVRFRISAKPYNHVKGDLRGTQDQFDLLKQAIEADDWHVGTAEALVQNGREELNVTITNGAAKVSTKAAAETVIGVDVNEDCVALAALTESGPEDSVVIDYPDIKEERHRYFTVGKRM
;
A
#
# COMPACT_ATOMS: atom_id res chain seq x y z
N MET A 1 -5.68 -1.05 6.17
CA MET A 1 -6.12 -1.82 7.36
C MET A 1 -5.29 -1.37 8.56
N SER A 2 -5.87 -1.21 9.75
CA SER A 2 -5.11 -0.70 10.92
C SER A 2 -4.08 -1.74 11.41
N PRO A 3 -2.85 -1.33 11.81
CA PRO A 3 -1.83 -2.25 12.33
C PRO A 3 -2.29 -3.15 13.47
N ARG A 4 -3.32 -2.72 14.23
CA ARG A 4 -3.88 -3.50 15.34
C ARG A 4 -4.91 -4.55 14.90
N VAL A 5 -5.67 -4.29 13.83
CA VAL A 5 -6.52 -5.32 13.20
C VAL A 5 -5.67 -6.52 12.79
N GLN A 6 -4.52 -6.24 12.18
CA GLN A 6 -3.59 -7.29 11.77
C GLN A 6 -2.84 -7.92 12.93
N ARG A 7 -2.64 -7.20 14.05
CA ARG A 7 -2.12 -7.80 15.28
C ARG A 7 -3.09 -8.81 15.87
N SER A 8 -4.39 -8.51 15.89
CA SER A 8 -5.41 -9.47 16.33
C SER A 8 -5.46 -10.69 15.40
N ILE A 9 -5.46 -10.45 14.08
CA ILE A 9 -5.38 -11.53 13.07
C ILE A 9 -4.10 -12.36 13.26
N ARG A 10 -2.93 -11.73 13.50
CA ARG A 10 -1.67 -12.44 13.80
C ARG A 10 -1.80 -13.38 14.99
N LEU A 11 -2.29 -12.87 16.12
CA LEU A 11 -2.36 -13.66 17.34
C LEU A 11 -3.29 -14.86 17.16
N ASN A 12 -4.37 -14.69 16.39
CA ASN A 12 -5.21 -15.82 15.97
C ASN A 12 -4.43 -16.82 15.09
N TYR A 13 -3.64 -16.35 14.12
CA TYR A 13 -2.74 -17.21 13.33
C TYR A 13 -1.71 -17.96 14.19
N ASP A 14 -1.20 -17.31 15.24
CA ASP A 14 -0.27 -17.86 16.22
C ASP A 14 -0.97 -18.80 17.24
N GLY A 15 -2.28 -19.06 17.09
CA GLY A 15 -3.06 -20.00 17.90
C GLY A 15 -3.51 -19.48 19.26
N TRP A 16 -3.54 -18.15 19.45
CA TRP A 16 -3.98 -17.55 20.70
C TRP A 16 -5.49 -17.65 20.86
N ASP A 17 -5.89 -17.81 22.12
CA ASP A 17 -7.28 -17.75 22.54
C ASP A 17 -7.85 -16.34 22.31
N TRP A 18 -9.02 -16.26 21.71
CA TRP A 18 -9.62 -15.02 21.23
C TRP A 18 -9.87 -14.03 22.37
N ASP A 19 -10.33 -14.52 23.52
CA ASP A 19 -10.54 -13.73 24.72
C ASP A 19 -9.23 -13.08 25.23
N LYS A 20 -8.08 -13.72 24.97
CA LYS A 20 -6.75 -13.20 25.35
C LYS A 20 -6.18 -12.22 24.33
N ILE A 21 -6.64 -12.27 23.08
CA ILE A 21 -6.21 -11.35 22.03
C ILE A 21 -6.78 -9.96 22.29
N GLU A 22 -8.05 -9.88 22.67
CA GLU A 22 -8.72 -8.63 23.03
C GLU A 22 -7.98 -7.95 24.19
N ASP A 23 -7.79 -8.67 25.30
CA ASP A 23 -7.07 -8.17 26.48
C ASP A 23 -5.67 -7.62 26.15
N VAL A 24 -4.88 -8.35 25.37
CA VAL A 24 -3.50 -7.96 25.04
C VAL A 24 -3.45 -6.75 24.10
N VAL A 25 -4.37 -6.66 23.14
CA VAL A 25 -4.37 -5.56 22.16
C VAL A 25 -4.99 -4.28 22.76
N GLU A 26 -5.94 -4.41 23.68
CA GLU A 26 -6.51 -3.28 24.44
C GLU A 26 -5.58 -2.72 25.50
N GLN A 27 -4.92 -3.58 26.29
CA GLN A 27 -4.05 -3.10 27.37
C GLN A 27 -2.78 -2.40 26.84
N ASN A 28 -2.34 -2.76 25.62
CA ASN A 28 -1.20 -2.13 24.96
C ASN A 28 -1.60 -0.93 24.07
N ALA A 29 -2.85 -0.45 24.19
CA ALA A 29 -3.38 0.60 23.35
C ALA A 29 -3.10 2.01 23.90
N GLU A 30 -2.21 2.77 23.24
CA GLU A 30 -2.16 4.24 23.39
C GLU A 30 -3.32 4.94 22.62
N LEU A 31 -4.57 4.50 22.81
CA LEU A 31 -5.78 5.09 22.24
C LEU A 31 -6.86 5.17 23.32
N VAL A 32 -7.87 6.02 23.13
CA VAL A 32 -9.09 5.99 23.95
C VAL A 32 -9.71 4.59 23.83
N GLN A 33 -10.02 3.94 24.96
CA GLN A 33 -10.41 2.51 25.04
C GLN A 33 -11.50 2.13 24.01
N ASN A 34 -12.52 2.96 23.84
CA ASN A 34 -13.62 2.72 22.89
C ASN A 34 -13.12 2.59 21.43
N THR A 35 -12.06 3.31 21.05
CA THR A 35 -11.47 3.23 19.71
C THR A 35 -10.66 1.95 19.52
N ALA A 36 -9.98 1.46 20.57
CA ALA A 36 -9.29 0.17 20.53
C ALA A 36 -10.30 -0.98 20.39
N GLN A 37 -11.38 -0.95 21.17
CA GLN A 37 -12.49 -1.90 21.13
C GLN A 37 -13.16 -1.96 19.75
N CYS A 38 -13.50 -0.82 19.13
CA CYS A 38 -14.10 -0.82 17.78
C CYS A 38 -13.17 -1.39 16.70
N ILE A 39 -11.85 -1.25 16.86
CA ILE A 39 -10.86 -1.78 15.91
C ILE A 39 -10.72 -3.29 16.08
N ILE A 40 -10.74 -3.79 17.31
CA ILE A 40 -10.70 -5.22 17.63
C ILE A 40 -11.99 -5.89 17.20
N GLY A 41 -13.15 -5.31 17.52
CA GLY A 41 -14.46 -5.79 17.08
C GLY A 41 -14.51 -5.99 15.56
N LYS A 42 -14.03 -5.02 14.76
CA LYS A 42 -13.95 -5.19 13.29
C LYS A 42 -12.99 -6.30 12.83
N ALA A 43 -11.93 -6.56 13.60
CA ALA A 43 -11.00 -7.66 13.30
C ALA A 43 -11.64 -9.01 13.61
N PHE A 44 -12.42 -9.08 14.69
CA PHE A 44 -13.14 -10.28 15.11
C PHE A 44 -14.33 -10.53 14.21
N ASP A 45 -15.12 -9.51 13.85
CA ASP A 45 -16.19 -9.61 12.83
C ASP A 45 -15.64 -10.21 11.52
N ALA A 46 -14.44 -9.80 11.10
CA ALA A 46 -13.81 -10.33 9.89
C ALA A 46 -13.32 -11.79 10.06
N LEU A 47 -12.88 -12.17 11.27
CA LEU A 47 -12.48 -13.54 11.59
C LEU A 47 -13.70 -14.45 11.76
N ASP A 48 -14.74 -14.02 12.47
CA ASP A 48 -16.03 -14.72 12.61
C ASP A 48 -16.65 -14.98 11.23
N ASN A 49 -16.72 -13.95 10.38
CA ASN A 49 -17.18 -14.13 9.00
C ASN A 49 -16.36 -15.16 8.22
N TYR A 50 -15.06 -15.31 8.51
CA TYR A 50 -14.22 -16.34 7.89
C TYR A 50 -14.51 -17.74 8.44
N TYR A 51 -14.62 -17.91 9.76
CA TYR A 51 -14.89 -19.22 10.36
C TYR A 51 -16.34 -19.69 10.18
N ASP A 52 -17.28 -18.77 9.98
CA ASP A 52 -18.70 -19.07 9.72
C ASP A 52 -19.00 -19.32 8.23
N ASN A 53 -18.12 -18.90 7.30
CA ASN A 53 -18.34 -19.05 5.86
C ASN A 53 -17.13 -19.70 5.16
N ASP A 54 -17.20 -21.01 4.94
CA ASP A 54 -16.15 -21.86 4.33
C ASP A 54 -15.67 -21.42 2.91
N ASP A 55 -16.44 -20.57 2.21
CA ASP A 55 -16.15 -20.14 0.83
C ASP A 55 -15.29 -18.87 0.72
N TRP A 56 -15.00 -18.18 1.83
CA TRP A 56 -14.13 -17.01 1.82
C TRP A 56 -12.72 -17.43 2.24
N GLY A 57 -11.76 -17.32 1.32
CA GLY A 57 -10.36 -17.66 1.62
C GLY A 57 -9.85 -17.01 2.90
N ARG A 58 -9.02 -17.73 3.67
CA ARG A 58 -8.46 -17.27 4.94
C ARG A 58 -7.88 -15.88 4.80
N LEU A 59 -8.26 -14.96 5.71
CA LEU A 59 -7.73 -13.60 5.75
C LEU A 59 -6.20 -13.64 5.65
N TRP A 60 -5.64 -13.11 4.55
CA TRP A 60 -4.20 -13.12 4.33
C TRP A 60 -3.49 -12.31 5.42
N TYR A 61 -2.58 -12.95 6.14
CA TYR A 61 -1.76 -12.32 7.17
C TYR A 61 -0.30 -12.23 6.69
N LYS A 62 0.27 -11.02 6.74
CA LYS A 62 1.69 -10.78 6.43
C LYS A 62 2.50 -10.85 7.73
N HIS A 63 3.41 -11.82 7.84
CA HIS A 63 4.33 -11.93 8.99
C HIS A 63 5.39 -10.81 9.03
N GLU A 64 5.64 -10.15 7.90
CA GLU A 64 6.59 -9.05 7.79
C GLU A 64 6.05 -7.75 8.42
N PRO A 65 6.94 -6.83 8.84
CA PRO A 65 6.55 -5.48 9.23
C PRO A 65 5.75 -4.81 8.12
N PHE A 66 4.66 -4.14 8.50
CA PHE A 66 3.90 -3.32 7.55
C PHE A 66 4.68 -2.07 7.18
N PRO A 67 4.49 -1.57 5.94
CA PRO A 67 5.01 -0.26 5.57
C PRO A 67 4.57 0.79 6.59
N LEU A 68 5.50 1.65 6.99
CA LEU A 68 5.18 2.79 7.83
C LEU A 68 4.62 3.89 6.92
N ARG A 69 3.30 4.08 6.96
CA ARG A 69 2.62 5.16 6.23
C ARG A 69 2.64 6.47 7.05
N MET A 70 3.00 7.56 6.40
CA MET A 70 3.22 8.87 7.03
C MET A 70 2.70 10.01 6.16
N ASN A 71 2.23 11.08 6.80
CA ASN A 71 1.88 12.34 6.13
C ASN A 71 3.08 13.29 6.06
N TYR A 72 3.15 14.07 4.98
CA TYR A 72 4.15 15.12 4.82
C TYR A 72 3.96 16.20 5.89
N GLY A 73 5.04 16.70 6.49
CA GLY A 73 4.98 17.67 7.60
C GLY A 73 4.88 17.02 8.98
N GLU A 74 4.10 15.95 9.13
CA GLU A 74 3.83 15.30 10.43
C GLU A 74 4.76 14.11 10.69
N GLY A 75 4.63 13.06 9.86
CA GLY A 75 5.34 11.79 10.04
C GLY A 75 6.64 11.72 9.25
N TYR A 76 6.73 12.46 8.14
CA TYR A 76 7.96 12.60 7.38
C TYR A 76 8.13 14.00 6.79
N ASN A 77 9.36 14.37 6.49
CA ASN A 77 9.72 15.61 5.81
C ASN A 77 10.91 15.40 4.88
N HIS A 78 10.98 16.23 3.83
CA HIS A 78 12.11 16.32 2.92
C HIS A 78 12.78 17.68 3.05
N PHE A 79 14.10 17.70 2.89
CA PHE A 79 14.92 18.90 2.91
C PHE A 79 15.81 18.88 1.67
N LEU A 80 15.69 19.91 0.85
CA LEU A 80 16.49 20.06 -0.36
C LEU A 80 17.84 20.67 0.03
N GLU A 81 18.93 19.96 -0.22
CA GLU A 81 20.30 20.47 -0.07
C GLU A 81 21.08 20.23 -1.36
N ASP A 82 21.44 21.29 -2.08
CA ASP A 82 22.20 21.26 -3.34
C ASP A 82 21.73 20.14 -4.30
N GLU A 83 22.47 19.03 -4.36
CA GLU A 83 22.23 17.88 -5.23
C GLU A 83 21.57 16.68 -4.53
N THR A 84 21.31 16.75 -3.23
CA THR A 84 20.80 15.66 -2.40
C THR A 84 19.48 16.03 -1.72
N VAL A 85 18.56 15.08 -1.64
CA VAL A 85 17.35 15.24 -0.84
C VAL A 85 17.53 14.51 0.48
N ARG A 86 17.54 15.25 1.60
CA ARG A 86 17.53 14.68 2.94
C ARG A 86 16.11 14.35 3.36
N PHE A 87 15.93 13.25 4.09
CA PHE A 87 14.67 12.90 4.72
C PHE A 87 14.76 12.93 6.24
N ARG A 88 13.62 13.17 6.88
CA ARG A 88 13.38 12.90 8.30
C ARG A 88 12.10 12.09 8.42
N ILE A 89 12.19 10.93 9.06
CA ILE A 89 11.06 10.05 9.35
C ILE A 89 10.87 9.96 10.86
N SER A 90 9.62 10.02 11.30
CA SER A 90 9.23 10.01 12.72
C SER A 90 8.20 8.92 12.96
N ALA A 91 8.65 7.75 13.44
CA ALA A 91 7.76 6.66 13.81
C ALA A 91 7.19 6.79 15.24
N LYS A 92 7.88 7.55 16.12
CA LYS A 92 7.50 7.82 17.51
C LYS A 92 7.81 9.28 17.86
N PRO A 93 7.08 9.90 18.81
CA PRO A 93 7.42 11.24 19.30
C PRO A 93 8.90 11.33 19.71
N TYR A 94 9.54 12.43 19.34
CA TYR A 94 10.95 12.77 19.66
C TYR A 94 12.02 11.81 19.12
N ASN A 95 11.65 10.74 18.41
CA ASN A 95 12.57 9.80 17.79
C ASN A 95 12.49 9.92 16.27
N HIS A 96 13.59 10.35 15.68
CA HIS A 96 13.67 10.64 14.25
C HIS A 96 14.82 9.86 13.61
N VAL A 97 14.54 9.25 12.46
CA VAL A 97 15.56 8.74 11.56
C VAL A 97 15.79 9.80 10.49
N LYS A 98 17.06 10.06 10.17
CA LYS A 98 17.46 10.99 9.12
C LYS A 98 18.43 10.29 8.18
N GLY A 99 18.43 10.71 6.93
CA GLY A 99 19.37 10.22 5.94
C GLY A 99 19.24 10.97 4.63
N ASP A 100 20.06 10.54 3.67
CA ASP A 100 20.05 11.05 2.31
C ASP A 100 19.30 10.06 1.42
N LEU A 101 18.36 10.56 0.62
CA LEU A 101 17.69 9.75 -0.39
C LEU A 101 18.66 9.40 -1.52
N ARG A 102 18.48 8.21 -2.08
CA ARG A 102 19.13 7.77 -3.31
C ARG A 102 18.06 7.45 -4.34
N GLY A 103 18.22 7.98 -5.54
CA GLY A 103 17.25 7.84 -6.61
C GLY A 103 17.83 8.31 -7.93
N THR A 104 17.03 8.27 -8.98
CA THR A 104 17.40 8.85 -10.27
C THR A 104 17.22 10.37 -10.26
N GLN A 105 17.89 11.06 -11.19
CA GLN A 105 17.73 12.52 -11.31
C GLN A 105 16.27 12.90 -11.58
N ASP A 106 15.57 12.17 -12.45
CA ASP A 106 14.15 12.41 -12.75
C ASP A 106 13.25 12.33 -11.50
N GLN A 107 13.53 11.39 -10.59
CA GLN A 107 12.80 11.27 -9.33
C GLN A 107 13.04 12.48 -8.42
N PHE A 108 14.28 12.97 -8.36
CA PHE A 108 14.61 14.15 -7.57
C PHE A 108 14.08 15.43 -8.19
N ASP A 109 14.09 15.56 -9.52
CA ASP A 109 13.53 16.72 -10.21
C ASP A 109 12.01 16.80 -9.99
N LEU A 110 11.31 15.66 -10.07
CA LEU A 110 9.88 15.58 -9.76
C LEU A 110 9.59 15.93 -8.29
N LEU A 111 10.38 15.41 -7.35
CA LEU A 111 10.21 15.69 -5.93
C LEU A 111 10.52 17.16 -5.59
N LYS A 112 11.58 17.73 -6.18
CA LYS A 112 11.92 19.16 -6.04
C LYS A 112 10.80 20.03 -6.57
N GLN A 113 10.32 19.75 -7.79
CA GLN A 113 9.19 20.43 -8.38
C GLN A 113 7.96 20.35 -7.47
N ALA A 114 7.68 19.18 -6.90
CA ALA A 114 6.53 18.99 -6.02
C ALA A 114 6.61 19.74 -4.69
N ILE A 115 7.83 20.00 -4.19
CA ILE A 115 8.07 20.76 -2.96
C ILE A 115 8.00 22.27 -3.21
N GLU A 116 8.48 22.73 -4.36
CA GLU A 116 8.65 24.15 -4.67
C GLU A 116 7.45 24.79 -5.39
N ALA A 117 6.69 24.01 -6.17
CA ALA A 117 5.60 24.54 -7.01
C ALA A 117 4.22 24.41 -6.34
N ASP A 118 3.46 25.51 -6.31
CA ASP A 118 2.13 25.57 -5.68
C ASP A 118 1.07 24.65 -6.33
N ASP A 119 1.24 24.34 -7.62
CA ASP A 119 0.33 23.45 -8.37
C ASP A 119 0.56 21.96 -8.07
N TRP A 120 1.56 21.64 -7.25
CA TRP A 120 1.92 20.28 -6.88
C TRP A 120 1.77 20.06 -5.38
N HIS A 121 1.47 18.82 -5.00
CA HIS A 121 1.26 18.43 -3.63
C HIS A 121 2.04 17.15 -3.30
N VAL A 122 2.90 17.25 -2.29
CA VAL A 122 3.57 16.11 -1.67
C VAL A 122 2.65 15.53 -0.60
N GLY A 123 2.19 14.30 -0.83
CA GLY A 123 1.15 13.65 -0.03
C GLY A 123 1.70 12.67 1.00
N THR A 124 1.16 11.45 1.03
CA THR A 124 1.64 10.41 1.95
C THR A 124 2.88 9.71 1.44
N ALA A 125 3.74 9.25 2.34
CA ALA A 125 4.84 8.35 2.04
C ALA A 125 4.70 7.02 2.78
N GLU A 126 5.23 5.96 2.18
CA GLU A 126 5.36 4.64 2.78
C GLU A 126 6.84 4.26 2.86
N ALA A 127 7.34 3.99 4.07
CA ALA A 127 8.67 3.42 4.26
C ALA A 127 8.54 1.89 4.37
N LEU A 128 9.23 1.17 3.51
CA LEU A 128 9.15 -0.29 3.42
C LEU A 128 10.50 -0.91 3.08
N VAL A 129 10.58 -2.24 3.26
CA VAL A 129 11.69 -3.04 2.75
C VAL A 129 11.14 -3.90 1.62
N GLN A 130 11.65 -3.70 0.41
CA GLN A 130 11.29 -4.48 -0.77
C GLN A 130 12.54 -5.21 -1.29
N ASN A 131 12.49 -6.53 -1.39
CA ASN A 131 13.63 -7.36 -1.84
C ASN A 131 14.96 -7.06 -1.10
N GLY A 132 14.88 -6.79 0.20
CA GLY A 132 16.04 -6.46 1.03
C GLY A 132 16.57 -5.03 0.87
N ARG A 133 15.90 -4.17 0.10
CA ARG A 133 16.20 -2.74 -0.06
C ARG A 133 15.22 -1.90 0.74
N GLU A 134 15.74 -0.92 1.46
CA GLU A 134 14.95 0.09 2.16
C GLU A 134 14.49 1.13 1.13
N GLU A 135 13.18 1.33 1.03
CA GLU A 135 12.55 2.21 0.04
C GLU A 135 11.60 3.19 0.74
N LEU A 136 11.54 4.41 0.21
CA LEU A 136 10.59 5.44 0.62
C LEU A 136 9.74 5.84 -0.59
N ASN A 137 8.51 5.35 -0.62
CA ASN A 137 7.58 5.61 -1.71
C ASN A 137 6.75 6.85 -1.37
N VAL A 138 6.95 7.94 -2.12
CA VAL A 138 6.33 9.24 -1.88
C VAL A 138 5.24 9.50 -2.92
N THR A 139 4.02 9.80 -2.46
CA THR A 139 2.94 10.20 -3.35
C THR A 139 3.07 11.67 -3.71
N ILE A 140 3.06 11.98 -5.00
CA ILE A 140 3.06 13.34 -5.54
C ILE A 140 1.81 13.52 -6.42
N THR A 141 1.15 14.66 -6.31
CA THR A 141 -0.04 14.98 -7.10
C THR A 141 0.12 16.34 -7.77
N ASN A 142 -0.16 16.43 -9.07
CA ASN A 142 -0.27 17.69 -9.78
C ASN A 142 -1.75 18.10 -9.82
N GLY A 143 -2.11 19.20 -9.14
CA GLY A 143 -3.47 19.72 -9.07
C GLY A 143 -3.89 20.55 -10.28
N ALA A 144 -2.93 21.08 -11.05
CA ALA A 144 -3.19 21.89 -12.25
C ALA A 144 -3.27 21.07 -13.55
N ALA A 145 -2.85 19.80 -13.51
CA ALA A 145 -2.90 18.91 -14.66
C ALA A 145 -4.35 18.72 -15.14
N LYS A 146 -4.65 19.21 -16.34
CA LYS A 146 -5.95 19.05 -16.97
C LYS A 146 -5.92 17.80 -17.85
N VAL A 147 -6.76 16.83 -17.52
CA VAL A 147 -7.04 15.68 -18.40
C VAL A 147 -8.13 16.07 -19.37
N SER A 148 -7.97 15.73 -20.64
CA SER A 148 -8.99 15.95 -21.67
C SER A 148 -10.32 15.31 -21.25
N THR A 149 -11.42 16.00 -21.55
CA THR A 149 -12.76 15.42 -21.31
C THR A 149 -12.95 14.18 -22.18
N LYS A 150 -13.86 13.28 -21.80
CA LYS A 150 -14.18 12.08 -22.58
C LYS A 150 -14.51 12.38 -24.05
N ALA A 151 -15.17 13.50 -24.32
CA ALA A 151 -15.56 13.90 -25.68
C ALA A 151 -14.41 14.51 -26.50
N ALA A 152 -13.35 14.96 -25.83
CA ALA A 152 -12.15 15.54 -26.44
C ALA A 152 -10.93 14.62 -26.31
N ALA A 153 -11.14 13.37 -25.89
CA ALA A 153 -10.07 12.38 -25.80
C ALA A 153 -9.80 11.84 -27.20
N GLU A 154 -8.58 12.06 -27.70
CA GLU A 154 -8.12 11.57 -29.01
C GLU A 154 -7.52 10.16 -28.94
N THR A 155 -7.31 9.67 -27.70
CA THR A 155 -6.74 8.36 -27.42
C THR A 155 -7.69 7.55 -26.57
N VAL A 156 -7.91 6.30 -26.96
CA VAL A 156 -8.66 5.29 -26.21
C VAL A 156 -7.70 4.23 -25.73
N ILE A 157 -7.80 3.85 -24.46
CA ILE A 157 -7.06 2.70 -23.92
C ILE A 157 -7.98 1.49 -23.95
N GLY A 158 -7.70 0.56 -24.86
CA GLY A 158 -8.30 -0.77 -24.83
C GLY A 158 -7.65 -1.60 -23.73
N VAL A 159 -8.44 -2.16 -22.82
CA VAL A 159 -7.96 -3.04 -21.75
C VAL A 159 -8.58 -4.41 -21.96
N ASP A 160 -7.73 -5.41 -22.14
CA ASP A 160 -8.11 -6.81 -22.16
C ASP A 160 -7.54 -7.50 -20.93
N VAL A 161 -8.41 -8.13 -20.15
CA VAL A 161 -8.05 -8.81 -18.90
C VAL A 161 -8.28 -10.29 -19.11
N ASN A 162 -7.19 -11.03 -19.15
CA ASN A 162 -7.20 -12.48 -19.23
C ASN A 162 -6.73 -13.10 -17.90
N GLU A 163 -6.80 -14.41 -17.79
CA GLU A 163 -6.49 -15.13 -16.56
C GLU A 163 -5.02 -14.97 -16.13
N ASP A 164 -4.12 -14.75 -17.09
CA ASP A 164 -2.66 -14.80 -16.91
C ASP A 164 -1.98 -13.46 -17.26
N CYS A 165 -2.72 -12.51 -17.83
CA CYS A 165 -2.20 -11.21 -18.20
C CYS A 165 -3.29 -10.15 -18.31
N VAL A 166 -2.88 -8.89 -18.16
CA VAL A 166 -3.64 -7.71 -18.56
C VAL A 166 -2.91 -7.08 -19.73
N ALA A 167 -3.58 -6.93 -20.86
CA ALA A 167 -3.07 -6.22 -22.02
C ALA A 167 -3.74 -4.84 -22.11
N LEU A 168 -2.93 -3.80 -22.34
CA LEU A 168 -3.39 -2.46 -22.62
C LEU A 168 -2.88 -2.04 -24.01
N ALA A 169 -3.75 -1.42 -24.81
CA ALA A 169 -3.39 -0.83 -26.08
C ALA A 169 -3.92 0.61 -26.17
N ALA A 170 -3.02 1.55 -26.44
CA ALA A 170 -3.38 2.94 -26.74
C ALA A 170 -3.72 3.05 -28.23
N LEU A 171 -4.92 3.51 -28.53
CA LEU A 171 -5.46 3.62 -29.87
C LEU A 171 -5.84 5.06 -30.15
N THR A 172 -5.44 5.57 -31.30
CA THR A 172 -5.88 6.86 -31.87
C THR A 172 -6.69 6.60 -33.14
N GLU A 173 -7.19 7.65 -33.79
CA GLU A 173 -7.83 7.52 -35.11
C GLU A 173 -6.88 6.96 -36.19
N SER A 174 -5.56 7.18 -36.03
CA SER A 174 -4.54 6.66 -36.95
C SER A 174 -4.19 5.18 -36.72
N GLY A 175 -4.61 4.60 -35.59
CA GLY A 175 -4.36 3.20 -35.25
C GLY A 175 -3.73 3.01 -33.86
N PRO A 176 -3.12 1.84 -33.60
CA PRO A 176 -2.44 1.59 -32.34
C PRO A 176 -1.14 2.39 -32.24
N GLU A 177 -1.00 3.14 -31.16
CA GLU A 177 0.20 3.94 -30.85
C GLU A 177 1.21 3.13 -30.04
N ASP A 178 0.73 2.45 -28.99
CA ASP A 178 1.58 1.67 -28.08
C ASP A 178 0.76 0.58 -27.38
N SER A 179 1.45 -0.44 -26.87
CA SER A 179 0.82 -1.47 -26.05
C SER A 179 1.75 -2.00 -24.97
N VAL A 180 1.16 -2.38 -23.85
CA VAL A 180 1.85 -3.03 -22.73
C VAL A 180 1.07 -4.27 -22.32
N VAL A 181 1.79 -5.36 -22.07
CA VAL A 181 1.24 -6.59 -21.50
C VAL A 181 1.89 -6.80 -20.16
N ILE A 182 1.07 -6.89 -19.12
CA ILE A 182 1.48 -7.20 -17.76
C ILE A 182 1.09 -8.66 -17.52
N ASP A 183 2.06 -9.54 -17.49
CA ASP A 183 1.88 -10.95 -17.18
C ASP A 183 1.94 -11.19 -15.67
N TYR A 184 1.10 -12.10 -15.19
CA TYR A 184 1.10 -12.56 -13.80
C TYR A 184 0.80 -14.07 -13.66
N PRO A 185 1.40 -14.94 -14.50
CA PRO A 185 1.13 -16.38 -14.46
C PRO A 185 1.43 -16.99 -13.09
N ASP A 186 2.47 -16.49 -12.40
CA ASP A 186 2.89 -16.97 -11.07
C ASP A 186 1.77 -16.81 -10.02
N ILE A 187 0.99 -15.71 -10.09
CA ILE A 187 -0.13 -15.47 -9.17
C ILE A 187 -1.22 -16.53 -9.37
N LYS A 188 -1.45 -16.98 -10.61
CA LYS A 188 -2.39 -18.06 -10.91
C LYS A 188 -1.84 -19.41 -10.49
N GLU A 189 -0.55 -19.68 -10.69
CA GLU A 189 0.08 -20.91 -10.21
C GLU A 189 -0.13 -21.04 -8.69
N GLU A 190 0.10 -19.96 -7.96
CA GLU A 190 -0.08 -19.90 -6.52
C GLU A 190 -1.55 -20.05 -6.11
N ARG A 191 -2.48 -19.33 -6.77
CA ARG A 191 -3.93 -19.51 -6.56
C ARG A 191 -4.39 -20.93 -6.85
N HIS A 192 -3.92 -21.54 -7.94
CA HIS A 192 -4.27 -22.91 -8.34
C HIS A 192 -3.72 -23.95 -7.37
N ARG A 193 -2.50 -23.74 -6.86
CA ARG A 193 -1.93 -24.54 -5.78
C ARG A 193 -2.81 -24.49 -4.53
N TYR A 194 -3.22 -23.30 -4.08
CA TYR A 194 -4.13 -23.17 -2.93
C TYR A 194 -5.49 -23.83 -3.16
N PHE A 195 -6.08 -23.65 -4.34
CA PHE A 195 -7.36 -24.26 -4.71
C PHE A 195 -7.28 -25.80 -4.77
N THR A 196 -6.17 -26.33 -5.26
CA THR A 196 -5.94 -27.79 -5.37
C THR A 196 -5.69 -28.41 -4.00
N VAL A 197 -4.99 -27.72 -3.10
CA VAL A 197 -4.78 -28.16 -1.72
C VAL A 197 -6.11 -28.16 -0.97
N GLY A 198 -6.92 -27.10 -1.10
CA GLY A 198 -8.23 -26.99 -0.44
C GLY A 198 -9.26 -28.05 -0.87
N LYS A 199 -9.21 -28.53 -2.11
CA LYS A 199 -10.09 -29.62 -2.60
C LYS A 199 -9.66 -31.04 -2.21
N ARG A 200 -8.45 -31.21 -1.67
CA ARG A 200 -7.87 -32.53 -1.33
C ARG A 200 -7.81 -32.77 0.18
N MET A 201 -8.22 -31.79 0.99
CA MET A 201 -8.63 -31.99 2.39
C MET A 201 -10.14 -32.18 2.44
#